data_AF-A0A2V7EF10-F1
#
_entry.id   AF-A0A2V7EF10-F1
#
_cell.length_a   1.000
_cell.length_b   1.000
_cell.length_c   1.000
_cell.angle_alpha   90.00
_cell.angle_beta   90.00
_cell.angle_gamma   90.00
#
_symmetry.space_group_name_H-M   'P 1'
#
loop_
_entity.id
_entity.type
_entity.pdbx_description
1 polymer ?
#
loop_
_entity_poly.entity_id
_entity_poly.type
_entity_poly.pdbx_seq_one_letter_code
_entity_poly.pdbx_strand_id
1 'polypeptide(L)' 'MTPAKRKITVLPGDGIGPEVVESAMEIIQATAIAIEFEKCE' A
#
# COMPACT_ATOMS: atom_id res chain seq x y z
N MET A 1 -2.91 16.41 16.22
CA MET A 1 -3.86 16.19 15.10
C MET A 1 -3.34 14.99 14.33
N THR A 2 -3.98 13.84 14.45
CA THR A 2 -3.63 12.66 13.64
C THR A 2 -4.18 12.89 12.23
N PRO A 3 -3.37 12.82 11.17
CA PRO A 3 -3.88 12.96 9.81
C PRO A 3 -4.89 11.85 9.49
N ALA A 4 -5.98 12.20 8.81
CA ALA A 4 -6.97 11.23 8.35
C ALA A 4 -6.28 10.22 7.41
N LYS A 5 -6.55 8.93 7.61
CA LYS A 5 -6.02 7.88 6.74
C LYS A 5 -6.60 8.03 5.33
N ARG A 6 -5.74 8.06 4.32
CA ARG A 6 -6.15 8.06 2.91
C ARG A 6 -6.30 6.61 2.44
N LYS A 7 -7.51 6.25 2.04
CA LYS A 7 -7.80 4.92 1.47
C LYS A 7 -7.33 4.88 0.02
N ILE A 8 -6.53 3.89 -0.32
CA ILE A 8 -6.05 3.64 -1.69
C ILE A 8 -6.25 2.17 -2.06
N THR A 9 -6.65 1.96 -3.31
CA THR A 9 -6.78 0.61 -3.88
C THR A 9 -5.47 0.20 -4.52
N VAL A 10 -5.00 -0.98 -4.17
CA VAL A 10 -3.77 -1.59 -4.69
C VAL A 10 -4.16 -2.73 -5.61
N LEU A 11 -3.67 -2.66 -6.85
CA LEU A 11 -3.75 -3.73 -7.82
C LEU A 11 -2.35 -4.38 -7.91
N PRO A 12 -2.17 -5.61 -7.42
CA PRO A 12 -0.87 -6.29 -7.42
C PRO A 12 -0.33 -6.57 -8.82
N GLY A 13 -1.21 -6.75 -9.81
CA GLY A 13 -0.85 -7.16 -11.16
C GLY A 13 -0.30 -8.59 -11.21
N ASP A 14 0.31 -8.95 -12.36
CA ASP A 14 0.79 -10.31 -12.64
C ASP A 14 2.34 -10.41 -12.61
N GLY A 15 2.84 -11.65 -12.71
CA GLY A 15 4.29 -11.92 -12.73
C GLY A 15 4.94 -11.60 -11.38
N ILE A 16 5.94 -10.71 -11.38
CA ILE A 16 6.58 -10.23 -10.14
C ILE A 16 5.81 -9.09 -9.45
N GLY A 17 4.68 -8.65 -10.02
CA GLY A 17 3.86 -7.56 -9.51
C GLY A 17 3.52 -7.68 -8.01
N PRO A 18 3.00 -8.83 -7.54
CA PRO A 18 2.67 -9.02 -6.13
C PRO A 18 3.86 -8.81 -5.18
N GLU A 19 5.04 -9.33 -5.52
CA GLU A 19 6.26 -9.24 -4.68
C GLU A 19 6.77 -7.79 -4.58
N VAL A 20 6.75 -7.06 -5.70
CA VAL A 20 7.16 -5.65 -5.77
C VAL A 20 6.18 -4.76 -5.02
N VAL A 21 4.88 -5.01 -5.17
CA VAL A 21 3.82 -4.23 -4.52
C VAL A 21 3.83 -4.45 -3.01
N GLU A 22 4.05 -5.67 -2.55
CA GLU A 22 4.20 -5.96 -1.11
C GLU A 22 5.40 -5.20 -0.52
N SER A 23 6.56 -5.27 -1.18
CA SER A 23 7.76 -4.53 -0.76
C SER A 23 7.52 -3.01 -0.70
N ALA A 24 6.81 -2.45 -1.70
CA ALA A 24 6.46 -1.03 -1.71
C ALA A 24 5.51 -0.65 -0.57
N MET A 25 4.53 -1.49 -0.26
CA MET A 25 3.61 -1.29 0.86
C MET A 25 4.35 -1.28 2.21
N GLU A 26 5.30 -2.18 2.42
CA GLU A 26 6.13 -2.22 3.64
C GLU A 26 6.94 -0.92 3.82
N ILE A 27 7.58 -0.44 2.74
CA ILE A 27 8.33 0.82 2.75
C ILE A 27 7.40 1.98 3.12
N ILE A 28 6.22 2.06 2.50
CA ILE A 28 5.26 3.13 2.78
C ILE A 28 4.77 3.06 4.23
N GLN A 29 4.53 1.87 4.79
CA GLN A 29 4.15 1.72 6.19
C GLN A 29 5.25 2.21 7.14
N ALA A 30 6.53 2.01 6.80
CA ALA A 30 7.66 2.51 7.58
C ALA A 30 7.78 4.04 7.59
N THR A 31 7.21 4.75 6.60
CA THR A 31 7.29 6.22 6.50
C THR A 31 6.32 6.98 7.43
N ALA A 32 5.53 6.28 8.27
CA ALA A 32 4.54 6.87 9.18
C ALA A 32 3.45 7.72 8.49
N ILE A 33 3.23 7.52 7.19
CA ILE A 33 2.16 8.18 6.45
C ILE A 33 0.82 7.52 6.81
N ALA A 34 -0.22 8.30 7.03
CA ALA A 34 -1.58 7.82 7.27
C ALA A 34 -2.22 7.33 5.97
N ILE A 35 -1.89 6.11 5.55
CA ILE A 35 -2.45 5.42 4.38
C ILE A 35 -3.12 4.12 4.82
N GLU A 36 -4.24 3.80 4.17
CA GLU A 36 -4.94 2.53 4.29
C GLU A 36 -5.01 1.88 2.91
N PHE A 37 -4.46 0.67 2.81
CA PHE A 37 -4.40 -0.08 1.55
C PHE A 37 -5.54 -1.09 1.48
N GLU A 38 -6.26 -1.08 0.36
CA GLU A 38 -7.27 -2.07 0.00
C GLU A 38 -6.76 -2.86 -1.21
N LYS A 39 -6.54 -4.16 -1.04
CA LYS A 39 -6.14 -5.02 -2.16
C LYS A 39 -7.37 -5.37 -3.00
N CYS A 40 -7.30 -5.14 -4.30
CA CYS A 40 -8.25 -5.66 -5.29
C CYS A 40 -7.48 -6.53 -6.29
N GLU A 41 -8.08 -7.67 -6.65
CA GLU A 41 -7.59 -8.59 -7.67
C GLU A 41 -8.22 -8.28 -9.03
#